data_AF-A0A3C1RZ84-F1
#
_entry.id   AF-A0A3C1RZ84-F1
#
_cell.length_a   1.000
_cell.length_b   1.000
_cell.length_c   1.000
_cell.angle_alpha   90.00
_cell.angle_beta   90.00
_cell.angle_gamma   90.00
#
_symmetry.space_group_name_H-M   'P 1'
#
loop_
_entity.id
_entity.type
_entity.pdbx_description
1 polymer ?
#
loop_
_entity_poly.entity_id
_entity_poly.type
_entity_poly.pdbx_seq_one_letter_code
_entity_poly.pdbx_strand_id
1 'polypeptide(L)'
;MSLDYELRIETDFNPDKIYDILSNQFDLKPGEDQRLFNSGIIIGVYPEKPATQELMLENYGFKPTIDIWFSLKHQDQENLGKQTLLKVSILLLSLISGNAVLLFNSEKTVLQRISGVLIFNQKPATWQKSELCVVELDYYVKPLKSPLL
;
A
#
# COMPACT_ATOMS: atom_id res chain seq x y z
N MET A 1 5.88 -3.54 18.72
CA MET A 1 4.93 -2.66 17.99
C MET A 1 4.86 -3.19 16.58
N SER A 2 3.73 -3.66 16.07
CA SER A 2 3.59 -4.06 14.65
C SER A 2 4.00 -2.92 13.73
N LEU A 3 4.61 -3.24 12.58
CA LEU A 3 4.88 -2.25 11.54
C LEU A 3 3.73 -2.37 10.54
N ASP A 4 2.75 -1.49 10.68
CA ASP A 4 1.53 -1.53 9.91
C ASP A 4 1.58 -0.50 8.78
N TYR A 5 1.11 -0.90 7.61
CA TYR A 5 1.00 -0.03 6.44
C TYR A 5 -0.39 -0.13 5.84
N GLU A 6 -0.88 0.97 5.27
CA GLU A 6 -2.20 1.03 4.67
C GLU A 6 -2.08 1.63 3.26
N LEU A 7 -2.32 0.81 2.23
CA LEU A 7 -2.44 1.29 0.85
C LEU A 7 -3.91 1.60 0.58
N ARG A 8 -4.24 2.89 0.50
CA ARG A 8 -5.58 3.36 0.20
C ARG A 8 -5.67 3.76 -1.27
N ILE A 9 -6.61 3.19 -2.01
CA ILE A 9 -6.73 3.37 -3.46
C ILE A 9 -8.16 3.76 -3.84
N GLU A 10 -8.29 4.76 -4.71
CA GLU A 10 -9.51 5.06 -5.46
C GLU A 10 -9.64 4.10 -6.64
N THR A 11 -10.66 3.26 -6.62
CA THR A 11 -10.88 2.23 -7.64
C THR A 11 -12.33 1.77 -7.71
N ASP A 12 -12.74 1.26 -8.88
CA ASP A 12 -14.02 0.57 -9.06
C ASP A 12 -13.93 -0.93 -8.70
N PHE A 13 -12.73 -1.42 -8.35
CA PHE A 13 -12.56 -2.81 -7.93
C PHE A 13 -13.13 -3.00 -6.53
N ASN A 14 -13.88 -4.09 -6.34
CA ASN A 14 -14.32 -4.52 -5.02
C ASN A 14 -13.20 -5.28 -4.28
N PRO A 15 -13.29 -5.46 -2.95
CA PRO A 15 -12.28 -6.17 -2.17
C PRO A 15 -12.00 -7.58 -2.68
N ASP A 16 -13.04 -8.32 -3.06
CA ASP A 16 -12.91 -9.70 -3.55
C ASP A 16 -12.04 -9.77 -4.82
N LYS A 17 -12.20 -8.83 -5.75
CA LYS A 17 -11.38 -8.77 -6.96
C LYS A 17 -9.91 -8.52 -6.65
N ILE A 18 -9.63 -7.64 -5.69
CA ILE A 18 -8.26 -7.35 -5.24
C ILE A 18 -7.67 -8.59 -4.55
N TYR A 19 -8.43 -9.24 -3.67
CA TYR A 19 -8.04 -10.48 -3.01
C TYR A 19 -7.70 -11.59 -4.02
N ASP A 20 -8.54 -11.77 -5.05
CA ASP A 20 -8.29 -12.73 -6.14
C ASP A 20 -7.02 -12.41 -6.93
N ILE A 21 -6.75 -11.13 -7.21
CA ILE A 21 -5.51 -10.73 -7.90
C ILE A 21 -4.30 -11.11 -7.05
N LEU A 22 -4.32 -10.77 -5.75
CA LEU A 22 -3.18 -10.98 -4.86
C LEU A 22 -2.92 -12.47 -4.60
N SER A 23 -3.97 -13.27 -4.39
CA SER A 23 -3.84 -14.71 -4.16
C SER A 23 -3.30 -15.49 -5.37
N ASN A 24 -3.53 -14.99 -6.59
CA ASN A 24 -3.06 -15.64 -7.82
C ASN A 24 -1.66 -15.20 -8.27
N GLN A 25 -1.21 -14.00 -7.87
CA GLN A 25 0.05 -13.40 -8.37
C GLN A 25 1.24 -13.59 -7.43
N PHE A 26 0.98 -13.94 -6.16
CA PHE A 26 2.01 -14.09 -5.14
C PHE A 26 1.88 -15.41 -4.41
N ASP A 27 2.99 -15.91 -3.85
CA ASP A 27 2.98 -17.05 -2.93
C ASP A 27 2.40 -16.63 -1.56
N LEU A 28 1.11 -16.31 -1.57
CA LEU A 28 0.31 -15.90 -0.42
C LEU A 28 -0.70 -16.99 -0.12
N LYS A 29 -0.77 -17.40 1.15
CA LYS A 29 -1.76 -18.38 1.60
C LYS A 29 -3.02 -17.66 2.09
N PRO A 30 -4.21 -18.18 1.76
CA PRO A 30 -5.45 -17.66 2.30
C PRO A 30 -5.53 -17.91 3.80
N GLY A 31 -6.04 -16.92 4.53
CA GLY A 31 -6.37 -16.97 5.95
C GLY A 31 -7.83 -16.61 6.21
N GLU A 32 -8.15 -16.41 7.48
CA GLU A 32 -9.47 -15.94 7.91
C GLU A 32 -9.70 -14.46 7.53
N ASP A 33 -10.96 -14.05 7.42
CA ASP A 33 -11.38 -12.64 7.26
C ASP A 33 -10.73 -11.87 6.10
N GLN A 34 -10.70 -12.47 4.90
CA GLN A 34 -10.09 -11.90 3.69
C GLN A 34 -8.61 -11.52 3.85
N ARG A 35 -7.89 -12.30 4.66
CA ARG A 35 -6.45 -12.11 4.85
C ARG A 35 -5.64 -13.07 3.99
N LEU A 36 -4.53 -12.57 3.48
CA LEU A 36 -3.50 -13.29 2.77
C LEU A 36 -2.20 -13.18 3.56
N PHE A 37 -1.42 -14.25 3.63
CA PHE A 37 -0.16 -14.19 4.39
C PHE A 37 0.95 -15.05 3.78
N ASN A 38 2.18 -14.62 4.02
CA ASN A 38 3.37 -15.44 3.86
C ASN A 38 4.21 -15.40 5.16
N SER A 39 5.47 -15.85 5.09
CA SER A 39 6.38 -15.86 6.24
C SER A 39 6.77 -14.45 6.74
N GLY A 40 6.67 -13.41 5.91
CA GLY A 40 7.09 -12.04 6.24
C GLY A 40 5.96 -11.02 6.44
N ILE A 41 4.77 -11.26 5.88
CA ILE A 41 3.68 -10.27 5.88
C ILE A 41 2.30 -10.92 6.04
N ILE A 42 1.38 -10.16 6.64
CA ILE A 42 -0.06 -10.37 6.59
C ILE A 42 -0.66 -9.21 5.78
N ILE A 43 -1.59 -9.51 4.89
CA ILE A 43 -2.27 -8.55 4.02
C ILE A 43 -3.77 -8.74 4.22
N GLY A 44 -4.49 -7.68 4.56
CA GLY A 44 -5.95 -7.64 4.57
C GLY A 44 -6.46 -6.71 3.48
N VAL A 45 -7.60 -7.04 2.89
CA VAL A 45 -8.24 -6.24 1.85
C VAL A 45 -9.65 -5.90 2.31
N TYR A 46 -9.97 -4.62 2.43
CA TYR A 46 -11.23 -4.17 3.01
C TYR A 46 -11.81 -2.99 2.22
N PRO A 47 -13.15 -2.80 2.22
CA PRO A 47 -13.72 -1.55 1.78
C PRO A 47 -13.27 -0.42 2.72
N GLU A 48 -12.98 0.75 2.16
CA GLU A 48 -12.57 1.90 2.97
C GLU A 48 -13.75 2.43 3.81
N LYS A 49 -13.44 2.86 5.04
CA LYS A 49 -14.45 3.37 5.98
C LYS A 49 -14.88 4.80 5.59
N PRO A 50 -16.18 5.15 5.63
CA PRO A 50 -16.65 6.48 5.25
C PRO A 50 -15.95 7.65 5.97
N ALA A 51 -15.70 7.51 7.28
CA ALA A 51 -14.97 8.53 8.05
C ALA A 51 -13.53 8.73 7.54
N THR A 52 -12.85 7.65 7.13
CA THR A 52 -11.52 7.70 6.55
C THR A 52 -11.55 8.31 5.15
N GLN A 53 -12.60 8.06 4.35
CA GLN A 53 -12.75 8.67 3.02
C GLN A 53 -12.83 10.19 3.08
N GLU A 54 -13.59 10.74 4.04
CA GLU A 54 -13.67 12.19 4.26
C GLU A 54 -12.29 12.75 4.67
N LEU A 55 -11.62 12.12 5.63
CA LEU A 55 -10.28 12.53 6.05
C LEU A 55 -9.27 12.51 4.89
N MET A 56 -9.34 11.49 4.03
CA MET A 56 -8.50 11.35 2.85
C MET A 56 -8.80 12.41 1.79
N LEU A 57 -10.08 12.78 1.60
CA LEU A 57 -10.46 13.86 0.71
C LEU A 57 -9.86 15.19 1.18
N GLU A 58 -10.00 15.51 2.46
CA GLU A 58 -9.50 16.76 3.04
C GLU A 58 -7.98 16.91 2.93
N ASN A 59 -7.25 15.80 3.14
CA ASN A 59 -5.79 15.83 3.28
C ASN A 59 -5.03 15.49 1.98
N TYR A 60 -5.62 14.68 1.10
CA TYR A 60 -5.00 14.21 -0.15
C TYR A 60 -5.81 14.54 -1.40
N GLY A 61 -7.05 15.02 -1.27
CA GLY A 61 -7.87 15.46 -2.41
C GLY A 61 -8.59 14.33 -3.16
N PHE A 62 -8.68 13.12 -2.60
CA PHE A 62 -9.40 12.00 -3.22
C PHE A 62 -10.09 11.09 -2.18
N LYS A 63 -11.11 10.34 -2.62
CA LYS A 63 -11.84 9.37 -1.76
C LYS A 63 -11.44 7.93 -2.11
N PRO A 64 -10.59 7.27 -1.32
CA PRO A 64 -10.28 5.85 -1.54
C PRO A 64 -11.52 4.99 -1.34
N THR A 65 -11.64 3.93 -2.11
CA THR A 65 -12.74 2.95 -2.00
C THR A 65 -12.29 1.64 -1.37
N ILE A 66 -10.98 1.34 -1.45
CA ILE A 66 -10.36 0.16 -0.87
C ILE A 66 -9.21 0.57 0.06
N ASP A 67 -9.11 -0.15 1.18
CA ASP A 67 -7.97 -0.17 2.08
C ASP A 67 -7.29 -1.56 1.99
N ILE A 68 -6.00 -1.56 1.62
CA ILE A 68 -5.15 -2.74 1.71
C ILE A 68 -4.23 -2.56 2.91
N TRP A 69 -4.53 -3.28 3.98
CA TRP A 69 -3.77 -3.26 5.21
C TRP A 69 -2.64 -4.29 5.14
N PHE A 70 -1.45 -3.91 5.60
CA PHE A 70 -0.28 -4.77 5.68
C PHE A 70 0.27 -4.74 7.10
N SER A 71 0.58 -5.91 7.65
CA SER A 71 1.31 -6.03 8.91
C SER A 71 2.58 -6.84 8.70
N LEU A 72 3.73 -6.19 8.89
CA LEU A 72 5.01 -6.88 8.81
C LEU A 72 5.25 -7.70 10.09
N LYS A 73 5.68 -8.95 9.92
CA LYS A 73 6.07 -9.81 11.03
C LYS A 73 7.44 -9.34 11.58
N HIS A 74 7.51 -9.17 12.89
CA HIS A 74 8.73 -8.75 13.61
C HIS A 74 9.70 -9.92 13.75
N GLN A 75 10.72 -10.04 12.88
CA GLN A 75 11.84 -11.00 12.95
C GLN A 75 12.70 -10.98 11.66
N ASP A 76 13.56 -12.00 11.49
CA ASP A 76 14.42 -12.34 10.34
C ASP A 76 13.77 -12.25 8.94
N GLN A 77 12.45 -12.04 8.86
CA GLN A 77 11.66 -11.97 7.63
C GLN A 77 11.19 -10.54 7.29
N GLU A 78 11.65 -9.50 8.01
CA GLU A 78 11.28 -8.11 7.74
C GLU A 78 11.57 -7.69 6.30
N ASN A 79 12.74 -8.08 5.77
CA ASN A 79 13.12 -7.77 4.39
C ASN A 79 12.18 -8.43 3.37
N LEU A 80 11.79 -9.68 3.60
CA LEU A 80 10.81 -10.36 2.75
C LEU A 80 9.45 -9.68 2.81
N GLY A 81 9.03 -9.26 4.01
CA GLY A 81 7.80 -8.49 4.21
C GLY A 81 7.82 -7.17 3.45
N LYS A 82 8.89 -6.37 3.58
CA LYS A 82 9.07 -5.10 2.84
C LYS A 82 9.10 -5.28 1.33
N GLN A 83 9.73 -6.35 0.84
CA GLN A 83 9.73 -6.68 -0.59
C GLN A 83 8.33 -7.07 -1.07
N THR A 84 7.59 -7.85 -0.27
CA THR A 84 6.21 -8.24 -0.60
C THR A 84 5.31 -7.01 -0.62
N LEU A 85 5.39 -6.14 0.39
CA LEU A 85 4.69 -4.85 0.47
C LEU A 85 4.93 -4.00 -0.79
N LEU A 86 6.20 -3.83 -1.20
CA LEU A 86 6.54 -3.05 -2.39
C LEU A 86 5.95 -3.69 -3.66
N LYS A 87 6.17 -4.99 -3.87
CA LYS A 87 5.69 -5.69 -5.07
C LYS A 87 4.17 -5.68 -5.18
N VAL A 88 3.46 -5.92 -4.08
CA VAL A 88 1.99 -5.85 -4.04
C VAL A 88 1.51 -4.45 -4.35
N SER A 89 2.11 -3.43 -3.72
CA SER A 89 1.73 -2.04 -3.95
C SER A 89 1.92 -1.65 -5.42
N ILE A 90 3.07 -1.97 -6.01
CA ILE A 90 3.36 -1.65 -7.40
C ILE A 90 2.47 -2.43 -8.37
N LEU A 91 2.21 -3.71 -8.12
CA LEU A 91 1.28 -4.50 -8.94
C LEU A 91 -0.10 -3.82 -8.97
N LEU A 92 -0.65 -3.49 -7.80
CA LEU A 92 -1.97 -2.84 -7.73
C LEU A 92 -1.97 -1.48 -8.42
N LEU A 93 -0.92 -0.68 -8.26
CA LEU A 93 -0.78 0.59 -8.98
C LEU A 93 -0.61 0.40 -10.50
N SER A 94 -0.07 -0.73 -10.97
CA SER A 94 0.01 -1.00 -12.42
C SER A 94 -1.34 -1.39 -13.02
N LEU A 95 -2.23 -1.99 -12.23
CA LEU A 95 -3.55 -2.48 -12.66
C LEU A 95 -4.67 -1.44 -12.49
N ILE A 96 -4.53 -0.54 -11.51
CA ILE A 96 -5.53 0.45 -11.15
C ILE A 96 -4.98 1.82 -11.52
N SER A 97 -5.77 2.69 -12.14
CA SER A 97 -5.33 4.03 -12.55
C SER A 97 -5.62 5.14 -11.53
N GLY A 98 -6.51 4.90 -10.55
CA GLY A 98 -6.98 5.92 -9.61
C GLY A 98 -5.92 6.40 -8.60
N ASN A 99 -6.28 7.43 -7.84
CA ASN A 99 -5.37 8.01 -6.86
C ASN A 99 -5.08 7.02 -5.72
N ALA A 100 -3.88 7.09 -5.16
CA ALA A 100 -3.47 6.18 -4.10
C ALA A 100 -2.49 6.82 -3.12
N VAL A 101 -2.51 6.36 -1.86
CA VAL A 101 -1.48 6.65 -0.87
C VAL A 101 -1.11 5.38 -0.12
N LEU A 102 0.18 5.20 0.17
CA LEU A 102 0.63 4.23 1.16
C LEU A 102 1.01 4.99 2.43
N LEU A 103 0.40 4.61 3.53
CA LEU A 103 0.68 5.15 4.85
C LEU A 103 1.47 4.13 5.66
N PHE A 104 2.28 4.64 6.59
CA PHE A 104 2.91 3.87 7.64
C PHE A 104 2.31 4.30 8.97
N ASN A 105 1.77 3.32 9.70
CA ASN A 105 1.01 3.48 10.93
C ASN A 105 -0.07 4.58 10.82
N SER A 106 -0.81 4.61 9.69
CA SER A 106 -1.87 5.59 9.40
C SER A 106 -1.46 7.08 9.42
N GLU A 107 -0.17 7.40 9.57
CA GLU A 107 0.31 8.77 9.79
C GLU A 107 1.25 9.22 8.67
N LYS A 108 2.29 8.41 8.40
CA LYS A 108 3.42 8.82 7.55
C LYS A 108 3.20 8.37 6.12
N THR A 109 3.21 9.33 5.20
CA THR A 109 3.16 9.03 3.76
C THR A 109 4.44 8.37 3.30
N VAL A 110 4.33 7.14 2.81
CA VAL A 110 5.45 6.36 2.26
C VAL A 110 5.56 6.57 0.76
N LEU A 111 4.44 6.51 0.05
CA LEU A 111 4.32 6.91 -1.35
C LEU A 111 2.93 7.48 -1.60
N GLN A 112 2.78 8.21 -2.69
CA GLN A 112 1.49 8.60 -3.22
C GLN A 112 1.50 8.54 -4.74
N ARG A 113 0.36 8.23 -5.34
CA ARG A 113 0.10 8.47 -6.75
C ARG A 113 -1.12 9.39 -6.86
N ILE A 114 -0.89 10.62 -7.27
CA ILE A 114 -1.96 11.61 -7.45
C ILE A 114 -1.92 12.11 -8.89
N SER A 115 -3.08 12.10 -9.55
CA SER A 115 -3.23 12.48 -10.96
C SER A 115 -2.23 11.74 -11.88
N GLY A 116 -2.03 10.44 -11.62
CA GLY A 116 -1.13 9.57 -12.38
C GLY A 116 0.37 9.70 -12.03
N VAL A 117 0.77 10.65 -11.19
CA VAL A 117 2.18 10.85 -10.83
C VAL A 117 2.53 10.08 -9.56
N LEU A 118 3.35 9.02 -9.70
CA LEU A 118 3.85 8.24 -8.57
C LEU A 118 5.09 8.90 -7.95
N ILE A 119 5.03 9.13 -6.64
CA ILE A 119 6.11 9.71 -5.85
C ILE A 119 6.37 8.84 -4.62
N PHE A 120 7.60 8.39 -4.45
CA PHE A 120 8.09 7.80 -3.21
C PHE A 120 8.61 8.90 -2.28
N ASN A 121 8.26 8.82 -1.00
CA ASN A 121 8.74 9.77 -0.02
C ASN A 121 10.24 9.63 0.20
N GLN A 122 10.96 10.74 0.08
CA GLN A 122 12.40 10.78 0.34
C GLN A 122 12.73 10.64 1.83
N LYS A 123 11.84 11.06 2.75
CA LYS A 123 12.11 11.08 4.20
C LYS A 123 10.84 10.82 5.05
N PRO A 124 10.83 9.78 5.92
CA PRO A 124 11.85 8.73 6.03
C PRO A 124 11.83 7.82 4.79
N ALA A 125 13.00 7.41 4.30
CA ALA A 125 13.07 6.46 3.20
C ALA A 125 12.68 5.06 3.70
N THR A 126 11.58 4.51 3.16
CA THR A 126 11.13 3.14 3.47
C THR A 126 11.96 2.09 2.72
N TRP A 127 12.38 2.43 1.50
CA TRP A 127 13.21 1.58 0.64
C TRP A 127 14.46 2.33 0.18
N GLN A 128 15.55 1.59 0.02
CA GLN A 128 16.76 2.05 -0.65
C GLN A 128 16.55 2.11 -2.16
N LYS A 129 17.34 2.96 -2.84
CA LYS A 129 17.27 3.10 -4.31
C LYS A 129 17.49 1.76 -5.05
N SER A 130 18.34 0.89 -4.51
CA SER A 130 18.57 -0.47 -5.05
C SER A 130 17.32 -1.35 -4.97
N GLU A 131 16.49 -1.20 -3.95
CA GLU A 131 15.26 -1.98 -3.77
C GLU A 131 14.15 -1.50 -4.71
N LEU A 132 14.17 -0.23 -5.12
CA LEU A 132 13.22 0.34 -6.10
C LEU A 132 13.48 -0.11 -7.54
N CYS A 133 14.48 -0.97 -7.81
CA CYS A 133 14.72 -1.49 -9.15
C CYS A 133 13.58 -2.36 -9.69
N VAL A 134 12.68 -2.85 -8.82
CA VAL A 134 11.50 -3.64 -9.19
C VAL A 134 10.29 -2.78 -9.57
N VAL A 135 10.40 -1.46 -9.48
CA VAL A 135 9.31 -0.53 -9.83
C VAL A 135 9.35 -0.27 -11.33
N GLU A 136 8.39 -0.86 -12.06
CA GLU A 136 8.29 -0.71 -13.52
C GLU A 136 7.51 0.56 -13.95
N LEU A 137 6.81 1.20 -13.01
CA LEU A 137 6.08 2.44 -13.24
C LEU A 137 7.03 3.65 -13.24
N ASP A 138 6.76 4.66 -14.05
CA ASP A 138 7.45 5.95 -13.93
C ASP A 138 7.22 6.55 -12.54
N TYR A 139 8.31 6.87 -11.84
CA TYR A 139 8.25 7.41 -10.49
C TYR A 139 9.28 8.51 -10.23
N TYR A 140 8.99 9.30 -9.19
CA TYR A 140 9.92 10.26 -8.62
C TYR A 140 10.23 9.93 -7.16
N VAL A 141 11.38 10.39 -6.68
CA VAL A 141 11.70 10.41 -5.25
C VAL A 141 11.78 11.86 -4.81
N LYS A 142 10.83 12.31 -3.99
CA LYS A 142 10.74 13.70 -3.50
C LYS A 142 10.23 13.70 -2.06
N PRO A 143 10.48 14.77 -1.28
CA PRO A 143 9.84 14.92 0.02
C PRO A 143 8.32 14.95 -0.14
N LEU A 144 7.61 14.10 0.61
CA LEU A 144 6.16 14.16 0.75
C LEU A 144 5.80 14.68 2.13
N LYS A 145 4.71 15.46 2.19
CA LYS A 145 4.09 15.84 3.47
C LYS A 145 3.35 14.62 4.03
N SER A 146 3.22 14.57 5.34
CA SER A 146 2.38 13.59 6.04
C SER A 146 1.27 14.35 6.75
N PRO A 147 0.18 14.70 6.04
CA PRO A 147 -0.85 15.60 6.52
C PRO A 147 -1.69 15.05 7.69
N LEU A 148 -1.50 13.77 8.04
CA LEU A 148 -2.18 13.11 9.15
C LEU A 148 -1.38 13.15 10.47
N LEU A 149 -0.23 13.84 10.48
CA LEU A 149 0.61 14.11 11.65
C LEU A 149 0.38 15.50 12.25
#